data_AF-A0A1G6C624-F1
#
_entry.id   AF-A0A1G6C624-F1
#
_cell.length_a   1.000
_cell.length_b   1.000
_cell.length_c   1.000
_cell.angle_alpha   90.00
_cell.angle_beta   90.00
_cell.angle_gamma   90.00
#
_symmetry.space_group_name_H-M   'P 1'
#
loop_
_entity.id
_entity.type
_entity.pdbx_description
1 polymer ?
#
loop_
_entity_poly.entity_id
_entity_poly.type
_entity_poly.pdbx_seq_one_letter_code
_entity_poly.pdbx_strand_id
1 'polypeptide(L)'
;MTLANPQYLWALTGLLIPLAIHLWSNKKGKIIKVGNTRFLEQSDAPQSSSIQLNEYLLLLLRMLIVAAIVLIMAEPHFLDSRKNVAITYLVEESLLQSGKLSQFFSRSSKDSEIRVLKKGLPIVDLDEVESNRSQSYQIPNYWSYIDELPNLKTDSLVIITKGYLQGLKGKRPQVPINAKWIVIDSENNKAKELAVLEKNNEYEILKSSTSQGNLQYQKEPISENQIQIENESNSVKLKSDSTEKKLPLLKQEPYHISIRTEDSLQNQAKYFEAAFKAISAYLERPIIISIEKLEESLDSTELDLLVWISETEIPANVDKVIHLKPDSYSDKLLKSENNTSVYQLAELLNPENIIDKYFVESLITILDFNAEIKETLVEDDNRVVAENELKPVFNQDLDKQRKLSKSSFIPWLLVFLFLLFIVERILSRNRVQ
;
A
#
# COMPACT_ATOMS: atom_id res chain seq x y z
N MET A 1 2.63 17.23 -30.70
CA MET A 1 1.69 16.17 -31.11
C MET A 1 2.42 14.84 -31.01
N THR A 2 1.78 13.80 -30.48
CA THR A 2 2.35 12.44 -30.39
C THR A 2 1.41 11.45 -31.08
N LEU A 3 1.94 10.44 -31.75
CA LEU A 3 1.17 9.36 -32.38
C LEU A 3 1.19 8.14 -31.45
N ALA A 4 0.04 7.54 -31.18
CA ALA A 4 -0.01 6.32 -30.35
C ALA A 4 0.47 5.10 -31.13
N ASN A 5 0.17 5.04 -32.44
CA ASN A 5 0.49 3.90 -33.29
C ASN A 5 1.18 4.36 -34.60
N PRO A 6 2.45 4.81 -34.54
CA PRO A 6 3.14 5.36 -35.71
C PRO A 6 3.31 4.34 -36.85
N GLN A 7 3.27 3.03 -36.57
CA GLN A 7 3.40 2.00 -37.60
C GLN A 7 2.30 2.07 -38.69
N TYR A 8 1.11 2.59 -38.38
CA TYR A 8 0.03 2.66 -39.37
C TYR A 8 0.30 3.68 -40.48
N LEU A 9 1.25 4.61 -40.31
CA LEU A 9 1.63 5.53 -41.39
C LEU A 9 2.17 4.80 -42.63
N TRP A 10 2.69 3.57 -42.49
CA TRP A 10 3.06 2.75 -43.64
C TRP A 10 1.88 2.42 -44.55
N ALA A 11 0.64 2.40 -44.03
CA ALA A 11 -0.56 2.19 -44.83
C ALA A 11 -0.85 3.34 -45.81
N LEU A 12 -0.20 4.52 -45.67
CA LEU A 12 -0.26 5.59 -46.69
C LEU A 12 0.28 5.14 -48.04
N THR A 13 1.15 4.11 -48.09
CA THR A 13 1.56 3.48 -49.36
C THR A 13 0.38 2.92 -50.16
N GLY A 14 -0.74 2.60 -49.50
CA GLY A 14 -1.99 2.23 -50.16
C GLY A 14 -2.60 3.32 -51.04
N LEU A 15 -2.18 4.60 -50.88
CA LEU A 15 -2.56 5.69 -51.79
C LEU A 15 -2.07 5.45 -53.23
N LEU A 16 -1.05 4.60 -53.42
CA LEU A 16 -0.61 4.19 -54.74
C LEU A 16 -1.68 3.42 -55.51
N ILE A 17 -2.63 2.76 -54.83
CA ILE A 17 -3.67 1.96 -55.49
C ILE A 17 -4.65 2.85 -56.28
N PRO A 18 -5.34 3.85 -55.68
CA PRO A 18 -6.18 4.79 -56.44
C PRO A 18 -5.42 5.51 -57.55
N LEU A 19 -4.17 5.90 -57.28
CA LEU A 19 -3.31 6.60 -58.22
C LEU A 19 -2.97 5.72 -59.44
N ALA A 20 -2.55 4.48 -59.21
CA ALA A 20 -2.22 3.52 -60.26
C ALA A 20 -3.44 3.14 -61.10
N ILE A 21 -4.60 2.90 -60.46
CA ILE A 21 -5.86 2.64 -61.17
C ILE A 21 -6.24 3.81 -62.06
N HIS A 22 -6.09 5.04 -61.57
CA HIS A 22 -6.39 6.23 -62.36
C HIS A 22 -5.46 6.37 -63.57
N LEU A 23 -4.15 6.19 -63.39
CA LEU A 23 -3.17 6.24 -64.48
C LEU A 23 -3.41 5.13 -65.53
N TRP A 24 -3.89 3.96 -65.11
CA TRP A 24 -4.18 2.82 -66.00
C TRP A 24 -5.51 2.98 -66.78
N SER A 25 -6.45 3.79 -66.29
CA SER A 25 -7.81 3.89 -66.84
C SER A 25 -7.90 4.67 -68.16
N ASN A 26 -6.82 5.27 -68.66
CA ASN A 26 -6.81 6.01 -69.92
C ASN A 26 -6.80 5.09 -71.15
N LYS A 27 -7.85 4.29 -71.36
CA LYS A 27 -8.04 3.52 -72.59
C LYS A 27 -8.91 4.31 -73.57
N LYS A 28 -8.28 4.85 -74.60
CA LYS A 28 -8.96 5.46 -75.76
C LYS A 28 -9.95 4.45 -76.35
N GLY A 29 -11.14 4.90 -76.70
CA GLY A 29 -12.23 4.06 -77.22
C GLY A 29 -11.78 3.15 -78.35
N LYS A 30 -12.13 1.86 -78.27
CA LYS A 30 -11.77 0.86 -79.28
C LYS A 30 -12.62 1.10 -80.52
N ILE A 31 -11.99 1.51 -81.62
CA ILE A 31 -12.66 1.65 -82.91
C ILE A 31 -13.06 0.25 -83.38
N ILE A 32 -14.35 -0.02 -83.46
CA ILE A 32 -14.90 -1.25 -84.02
C ILE A 32 -15.16 -0.98 -85.50
N LYS A 33 -14.46 -1.70 -86.38
CA LYS A 33 -14.70 -1.61 -87.83
C LYS A 33 -16.01 -2.31 -88.15
N VAL A 34 -16.99 -1.55 -88.60
CA VAL A 34 -18.28 -2.06 -89.08
C VAL A 34 -18.30 -2.01 -90.61
N GLY A 35 -18.86 -3.04 -91.25
CA GLY A 35 -18.78 -3.23 -92.71
C GLY A 35 -19.68 -2.32 -93.55
N ASN A 36 -20.74 -1.74 -92.97
CA ASN A 36 -21.65 -0.84 -93.68
C ASN A 36 -22.23 0.20 -92.72
N THR A 37 -22.00 1.49 -92.98
CA THR A 37 -22.44 2.62 -92.17
C THR A 37 -23.79 3.19 -92.61
N ARG A 38 -24.39 2.67 -93.68
CA ARG A 38 -25.62 3.20 -94.29
C ARG A 38 -26.89 3.02 -93.46
N PHE A 39 -26.87 2.11 -92.48
CA PHE A 39 -27.98 1.85 -91.55
C PHE A 39 -27.72 2.39 -90.14
N LEU A 40 -26.61 3.10 -89.93
CA LEU A 40 -26.36 3.78 -88.68
C LEU A 40 -26.96 5.17 -88.79
N GLU A 41 -27.98 5.45 -87.97
CA GLU A 41 -28.40 6.84 -87.76
C GLU A 41 -27.19 7.64 -87.28
N GLN A 42 -27.06 8.85 -87.83
CA GLN A 42 -26.05 9.81 -87.42
C GLN A 42 -26.38 10.26 -86.00
N SER A 43 -25.96 9.45 -85.03
CA SER A 43 -25.90 9.87 -83.64
C SER A 43 -24.75 10.87 -83.55
N ASP A 44 -25.06 12.08 -83.10
CA ASP A 44 -24.03 13.00 -82.63
C ASP A 44 -23.18 12.22 -81.63
N ALA A 45 -21.92 11.97 -81.98
CA ALA A 45 -20.98 11.39 -81.04
C ALA A 45 -21.08 12.28 -79.80
N PRO A 46 -21.44 11.75 -78.61
CA PRO A 46 -21.53 12.58 -77.42
C PRO A 46 -20.18 13.25 -77.32
N GLN A 47 -20.20 14.56 -77.52
CA GLN A 47 -19.01 15.34 -77.66
C GLN A 47 -18.23 15.08 -76.38
N SER A 48 -17.05 14.48 -76.52
CA SER A 48 -16.13 14.26 -75.41
C SER A 48 -15.56 15.63 -75.04
N SER A 49 -16.42 16.50 -74.53
CA SER A 49 -16.13 17.89 -74.27
C SER A 49 -15.78 18.05 -72.81
N SER A 50 -14.62 18.68 -72.66
CA SER A 50 -14.15 19.46 -71.53
C SER A 50 -13.70 18.67 -70.31
N ILE A 51 -12.38 18.51 -70.25
CA ILE A 51 -11.54 18.82 -69.09
C ILE A 51 -12.00 18.15 -67.78
N GLN A 52 -11.27 17.08 -67.50
CA GLN A 52 -11.27 16.13 -66.39
C GLN A 52 -11.04 16.73 -64.98
N LEU A 53 -11.39 18.00 -64.73
CA LEU A 53 -11.24 18.63 -63.39
C LEU A 53 -12.01 17.86 -62.31
N ASN A 54 -13.19 17.32 -62.66
CA ASN A 54 -13.98 16.50 -61.74
C ASN A 54 -13.31 15.13 -61.45
N GLU A 55 -12.52 14.59 -62.38
CA GLU A 55 -11.82 13.30 -62.18
C GLU A 55 -10.62 13.44 -61.25
N TYR A 56 -9.84 14.52 -61.38
CA TYR A 56 -8.75 14.83 -60.45
C TYR A 56 -9.28 15.17 -59.05
N LEU A 57 -10.40 15.89 -58.95
CA LEU A 57 -11.06 16.19 -57.69
C LEU A 57 -11.57 14.92 -56.99
N LEU A 58 -12.19 14.00 -57.74
CA LEU A 58 -12.67 12.72 -57.21
C LEU A 58 -11.50 11.80 -56.79
N LEU A 59 -10.40 11.81 -57.55
CA LEU A 59 -9.18 11.09 -57.21
C LEU A 59 -8.56 11.64 -55.91
N LEU A 60 -8.45 12.97 -55.80
CA LEU A 60 -7.96 13.64 -54.59
C LEU A 60 -8.81 13.25 -53.38
N LEU A 61 -10.13 13.22 -53.53
CA LEU A 61 -11.05 12.87 -52.46
C LEU A 61 -10.90 11.40 -52.02
N ARG A 62 -10.71 10.47 -52.96
CA ARG A 62 -10.41 9.06 -52.65
C ARG A 62 -9.09 8.92 -51.91
N MET A 63 -8.07 9.66 -52.32
CA MET A 63 -6.80 9.71 -51.61
C MET A 63 -6.96 10.30 -50.21
N LEU A 64 -7.76 11.37 -50.04
CA LEU A 64 -8.04 11.96 -48.73
C LEU A 64 -8.83 11.02 -47.81
N ILE A 65 -9.77 10.22 -48.32
CA ILE A 65 -10.50 9.20 -47.54
C ILE A 65 -9.52 8.16 -46.99
N VAL A 66 -8.65 7.60 -47.85
CA VAL A 66 -7.63 6.64 -47.43
C VAL A 66 -6.68 7.27 -46.41
N ALA A 67 -6.21 8.50 -46.66
CA ALA A 67 -5.34 9.21 -45.73
C ALA A 67 -6.02 9.48 -44.37
N ALA A 68 -7.30 9.86 -44.36
CA ALA A 68 -8.07 10.08 -43.13
C ALA A 68 -8.25 8.78 -42.33
N ILE A 69 -8.51 7.65 -42.99
CA ILE A 69 -8.59 6.33 -42.34
C ILE A 69 -7.24 5.98 -41.69
N VAL A 70 -6.13 6.15 -42.42
CA VAL A 70 -4.80 5.88 -41.88
C VAL A 70 -4.48 6.80 -40.69
N LEU A 71 -4.87 8.07 -40.75
CA LEU A 71 -4.66 9.01 -39.65
C LEU A 71 -5.50 8.65 -38.40
N ILE A 72 -6.73 8.14 -38.59
CA ILE A 72 -7.55 7.60 -37.49
C ILE A 72 -6.85 6.42 -36.83
N MET A 73 -6.28 5.49 -37.61
CA MET A 73 -5.55 4.33 -37.09
C MET A 73 -4.24 4.71 -36.39
N ALA A 74 -3.56 5.76 -36.85
CA ALA A 74 -2.34 6.27 -36.23
C ALA A 74 -2.59 7.00 -34.89
N GLU A 75 -3.85 7.36 -34.62
CA GLU A 75 -4.34 8.00 -33.39
C GLU A 75 -3.46 9.19 -32.91
N PRO A 76 -3.53 10.33 -33.61
CA PRO A 76 -2.80 11.54 -33.21
C PRO A 76 -3.41 12.18 -31.96
N HIS A 77 -2.53 12.52 -31.03
CA HIS A 77 -2.86 13.20 -29.79
C HIS A 77 -2.20 14.59 -29.73
N PHE A 78 -2.99 15.58 -29.28
CA PHE A 78 -2.44 16.87 -28.85
C PHE A 78 -2.01 16.79 -27.39
N LEU A 79 -0.94 17.52 -27.08
CA LEU A 79 -0.47 17.66 -25.72
C LEU A 79 -1.04 18.99 -25.21
N ASP A 80 -2.08 18.90 -24.39
CA ASP A 80 -2.60 20.05 -23.69
C ASP A 80 -1.98 20.14 -22.30
N SER A 81 -1.68 21.37 -21.88
CA SER A 81 -1.30 21.64 -20.50
C SER A 81 -2.53 21.48 -19.62
N ARG A 82 -2.48 20.59 -18.62
CA ARG A 82 -3.59 20.43 -17.66
C ARG A 82 -3.79 21.75 -16.90
N LYS A 83 -5.05 22.16 -16.72
CA LYS A 83 -5.41 23.21 -15.74
C LYS A 83 -5.20 22.63 -14.34
N ASN A 84 -4.14 23.07 -13.68
CA ASN A 84 -3.74 22.61 -12.35
C ASN A 84 -3.94 23.72 -11.33
N VAL A 85 -4.15 23.33 -10.07
CA VAL A 85 -4.01 24.20 -8.90
C VAL A 85 -2.52 24.44 -8.65
N ALA A 86 -2.14 25.66 -8.29
CA ALA A 86 -0.74 26.01 -8.09
C ALA A 86 -0.09 25.22 -6.95
N ILE A 87 -0.79 25.10 -5.80
CA ILE A 87 -0.31 24.40 -4.61
C ILE A 87 -1.46 23.63 -3.96
N THR A 88 -1.22 22.36 -3.65
CA THR A 88 -2.10 21.53 -2.81
C THR A 88 -1.37 21.17 -1.52
N TYR A 89 -2.05 21.34 -0.37
CA TYR A 89 -1.57 20.88 0.92
C TYR A 89 -2.25 19.56 1.27
N LEU A 90 -1.45 18.58 1.69
CA LEU A 90 -1.92 17.28 2.10
C LEU A 90 -1.50 17.06 3.56
N VAL A 91 -2.48 17.02 4.46
CA VAL A 91 -2.25 17.12 5.90
C VAL A 91 -2.73 15.87 6.62
N GLU A 92 -1.97 15.42 7.61
CA GLU A 92 -2.40 14.37 8.52
C GLU A 92 -3.52 14.87 9.44
N GLU A 93 -4.56 14.05 9.64
CA GLU A 93 -5.73 14.44 10.43
C GLU A 93 -5.38 14.79 11.89
N SER A 94 -4.43 14.07 12.49
CA SER A 94 -3.96 14.29 13.86
C SER A 94 -3.36 15.68 14.07
N LEU A 95 -2.90 16.32 13.00
CA LEU A 95 -2.29 17.65 13.03
C LEU A 95 -3.32 18.77 12.90
N LEU A 96 -4.48 18.51 12.31
CA LEU A 96 -5.54 19.51 12.14
C LEU A 96 -6.18 19.93 13.48
N GLN A 97 -6.09 19.10 14.51
CA GLN A 97 -6.52 19.45 15.87
C GLN A 97 -5.60 20.45 16.56
N SER A 98 -4.32 20.51 16.17
CA SER A 98 -3.39 21.49 16.71
C SER A 98 -3.75 22.85 16.10
N GLY A 99 -4.50 23.68 16.83
CA GLY A 99 -5.02 24.95 16.31
C GLY A 99 -3.98 25.90 15.69
N LYS A 100 -2.67 25.64 15.90
CA LYS A 100 -1.56 26.29 15.18
C LYS A 100 -1.66 26.12 13.65
N LEU A 101 -1.99 24.92 13.17
CA LEU A 101 -2.05 24.63 11.72
C LEU A 101 -3.31 25.17 11.06
N SER A 102 -4.47 25.08 11.70
CA SER A 102 -5.69 25.70 11.18
C SER A 102 -5.49 27.21 10.99
N GLN A 103 -4.91 27.89 11.99
CA GLN A 103 -4.56 29.30 11.90
C GLN A 103 -3.59 29.64 10.76
N PHE A 104 -2.60 28.77 10.50
CA PHE A 104 -1.67 28.95 9.37
C PHE A 104 -2.42 28.92 8.03
N PHE A 105 -3.30 27.93 7.84
CA PHE A 105 -4.06 27.79 6.60
C PHE A 105 -5.05 28.95 6.40
N SER A 106 -5.81 29.32 7.43
CA SER A 106 -6.76 30.45 7.34
C SER A 106 -6.10 31.77 6.91
N ARG A 107 -4.80 31.95 7.19
CA ARG A 107 -4.03 33.15 6.81
C ARG A 107 -3.34 33.03 5.45
N SER A 108 -2.72 31.89 5.18
CA SER A 108 -1.75 31.75 4.09
C SER A 108 -2.31 31.09 2.83
N SER A 109 -3.51 30.51 2.88
CA SER A 109 -3.89 29.44 1.95
C SER A 109 -5.26 29.64 1.28
N LYS A 110 -5.70 30.90 1.08
CA LYS A 110 -7.03 31.24 0.53
C LYS A 110 -7.31 30.67 -0.88
N ASP A 111 -6.28 30.49 -1.70
CA ASP A 111 -6.39 29.95 -3.07
C ASP A 111 -5.82 28.53 -3.22
N SER A 112 -5.45 27.87 -2.11
CA SER A 112 -4.86 26.54 -2.14
C SER A 112 -5.83 25.49 -1.64
N GLU A 113 -5.78 24.31 -2.27
CA GLU A 113 -6.61 23.18 -1.89
C GLU A 113 -5.96 22.41 -0.71
N ILE A 114 -6.73 22.19 0.36
CA ILE A 114 -6.29 21.41 1.53
C ILE A 114 -7.00 20.06 1.49
N ARG A 115 -6.21 18.99 1.60
CA ARG A 115 -6.68 17.60 1.60
C ARG A 115 -6.13 16.86 2.81
N VAL A 116 -6.82 15.80 3.22
CA VAL A 116 -6.35 14.91 4.30
C VAL A 116 -5.69 13.66 3.76
N LEU A 117 -4.64 13.21 4.46
CA LEU A 117 -3.93 11.93 4.24
C LEU A 117 -4.81 10.72 4.61
N LYS A 118 -5.86 10.50 3.82
CA LYS A 118 -6.74 9.34 3.88
C LYS A 118 -6.99 8.82 2.47
N LYS A 119 -7.50 7.59 2.37
CA LYS A 119 -7.97 7.02 1.12
C LYS A 119 -8.92 7.99 0.40
N GLY A 120 -8.67 8.23 -0.89
CA GLY A 120 -9.43 9.18 -1.71
C GLY A 120 -9.01 10.64 -1.56
N LEU A 121 -8.05 10.95 -0.67
CA LEU A 121 -7.51 12.28 -0.40
C LEU A 121 -8.60 13.36 -0.31
N PRO A 122 -9.58 13.23 0.62
CA PRO A 122 -10.74 14.12 0.67
C PRO A 122 -10.30 15.57 0.91
N ILE A 123 -11.02 16.50 0.26
CA ILE A 123 -10.87 17.93 0.47
C ILE A 123 -11.48 18.25 1.84
N VAL A 124 -10.79 19.09 2.61
CA VAL A 124 -11.23 19.48 3.94
C VAL A 124 -11.57 20.95 3.99
N ASP A 125 -12.77 21.22 4.51
CA ASP A 125 -13.14 22.55 4.97
C ASP A 125 -12.63 22.74 6.40
N LEU A 126 -11.84 23.80 6.62
CA LEU A 126 -11.22 24.05 7.92
C LEU A 126 -12.26 24.36 9.00
N ASP A 127 -13.41 24.92 8.62
CA ASP A 127 -14.46 25.31 9.55
C ASP A 127 -15.18 24.08 10.15
N GLU A 128 -15.28 22.98 9.41
CA GLU A 128 -15.87 21.72 9.90
C GLU A 128 -14.95 20.99 10.88
N VAL A 129 -13.63 21.12 10.74
CA VAL A 129 -12.66 20.39 11.58
C VAL A 129 -12.60 20.93 13.00
N GLU A 130 -12.84 22.23 13.21
CA GLU A 130 -12.85 22.82 14.55
C GLU A 130 -13.98 22.26 15.43
N SER A 131 -15.06 21.76 14.83
CA SER A 131 -16.22 21.19 15.52
C SER A 131 -16.02 19.75 16.01
N ASN A 132 -15.07 18.99 15.44
CA ASN A 132 -14.89 17.55 15.65
C ASN A 132 -13.60 17.17 16.41
N ARG A 133 -13.10 18.03 17.31
CA ARG A 133 -11.83 17.85 18.04
C ARG A 133 -11.76 16.65 19.01
N SER A 134 -12.81 15.84 19.12
CA SER A 134 -12.91 14.75 20.13
C SER A 134 -12.70 13.35 19.56
N GLN A 135 -12.42 13.21 18.26
CA GLN A 135 -12.36 11.89 17.63
C GLN A 135 -10.95 11.30 17.68
N SER A 136 -10.87 10.02 18.08
CA SER A 136 -9.64 9.23 17.97
C SER A 136 -9.30 9.06 16.49
N TYR A 137 -8.02 9.23 16.13
CA TYR A 137 -7.54 9.11 14.76
C TYR A 137 -6.63 7.91 14.60
N GLN A 138 -6.69 7.33 13.40
CA GLN A 138 -5.79 6.28 13.00
C GLN A 138 -4.57 6.88 12.30
N ILE A 139 -3.39 6.37 12.65
CA ILE A 139 -2.15 6.72 11.95
C ILE A 139 -2.31 6.33 10.47
N PRO A 140 -2.19 7.28 9.54
CA PRO A 140 -2.40 7.00 8.12
C PRO A 140 -1.27 6.11 7.59
N ASN A 141 -1.60 5.23 6.64
CA ASN A 141 -0.60 4.52 5.87
C ASN A 141 -0.07 5.44 4.77
N TYR A 142 1.02 6.15 5.08
CA TYR A 142 1.59 7.18 4.22
C TYR A 142 1.84 6.67 2.80
N TRP A 143 2.53 5.54 2.65
CA TRP A 143 2.90 5.02 1.33
C TRP A 143 1.71 4.55 0.50
N SER A 144 0.68 3.98 1.13
CA SER A 144 -0.52 3.59 0.38
C SER A 144 -1.32 4.77 -0.18
N TYR A 145 -1.37 5.89 0.54
CA TYR A 145 -2.14 7.07 0.11
C TYR A 145 -1.36 7.92 -0.90
N ILE A 146 -0.02 7.83 -0.87
CA ILE A 146 0.86 8.48 -1.83
C ILE A 146 0.68 7.94 -3.26
N ASP A 147 0.25 6.69 -3.42
CA ASP A 147 -0.04 6.12 -4.73
C ASP A 147 -1.20 6.84 -5.46
N GLU A 148 -2.04 7.57 -4.73
CA GLU A 148 -3.14 8.36 -5.29
C GLU A 148 -2.70 9.76 -5.77
N LEU A 149 -1.50 10.21 -5.40
CA LEU A 149 -0.96 11.52 -5.78
C LEU A 149 -0.99 11.81 -7.30
N PRO A 150 -0.68 10.86 -8.22
CA PRO A 150 -0.72 11.12 -9.65
C PRO A 150 -2.05 11.70 -10.17
N ASN A 151 -3.16 11.38 -9.49
CA ASN A 151 -4.50 11.81 -9.85
C ASN A 151 -4.80 13.26 -9.49
N LEU A 152 -4.02 13.86 -8.59
CA LEU A 152 -4.19 15.25 -8.19
C LEU A 152 -3.85 16.19 -9.35
N LYS A 153 -4.67 17.22 -9.56
CA LYS A 153 -4.44 18.26 -10.57
C LYS A 153 -3.71 19.44 -9.93
N THR A 154 -2.43 19.22 -9.61
CA THR A 154 -1.61 20.20 -8.87
C THR A 154 -0.19 20.30 -9.43
N ASP A 155 0.35 21.52 -9.45
CA ASP A 155 1.71 21.82 -9.90
C ASP A 155 2.75 21.59 -8.78
N SER A 156 2.41 21.94 -7.54
CA SER A 156 3.25 21.75 -6.36
C SER A 156 2.47 21.11 -5.22
N LEU A 157 3.10 20.16 -4.53
CA LEU A 157 2.50 19.41 -3.43
C LEU A 157 3.33 19.56 -2.17
N VAL A 158 2.67 19.92 -1.06
CA VAL A 158 3.27 19.94 0.27
C VAL A 158 2.54 18.93 1.16
N ILE A 159 3.28 18.00 1.74
CA ILE A 159 2.74 16.95 2.61
C ILE A 159 3.20 17.24 4.04
N ILE A 160 2.25 17.41 4.95
CA ILE A 160 2.48 17.76 6.35
C ILE A 160 1.98 16.62 7.23
N THR A 161 2.87 16.05 8.02
CA THR A 161 2.61 14.81 8.77
C THR A 161 3.45 14.73 10.04
N LYS A 162 3.07 13.86 10.97
CA LYS A 162 3.92 13.51 12.12
C LYS A 162 5.01 12.50 11.76
N GLY A 163 4.92 11.82 10.61
CA GLY A 163 5.96 10.92 10.12
C GLY A 163 6.15 9.67 10.97
N TYR A 164 5.06 9.07 11.47
CA TYR A 164 5.14 7.88 12.31
C TYR A 164 5.72 6.66 11.57
N LEU A 165 6.63 5.94 12.22
CA LEU A 165 7.22 4.70 11.69
C LEU A 165 6.15 3.66 11.36
N GLN A 166 5.11 3.57 12.19
CA GLN A 166 3.98 2.66 11.97
C GLN A 166 3.17 2.94 10.71
N GLY A 167 3.21 4.19 10.23
CA GLY A 167 2.54 4.59 8.99
C GLY A 167 3.30 4.15 7.72
N LEU A 168 4.55 3.70 7.86
CA LEU A 168 5.35 3.17 6.75
C LEU A 168 5.09 1.69 6.55
N LYS A 169 4.09 1.35 5.73
CA LYS A 169 3.74 -0.03 5.43
C LYS A 169 3.98 -0.35 3.96
N GLY A 170 4.63 -1.49 3.70
CA GLY A 170 4.85 -2.01 2.35
C GLY A 170 6.13 -1.51 1.69
N LYS A 171 6.20 -1.60 0.37
CA LYS A 171 7.36 -1.18 -0.43
C LYS A 171 7.31 0.33 -0.65
N ARG A 172 8.47 1.01 -0.55
CA ARG A 172 8.59 2.44 -0.85
C ARG A 172 8.10 2.72 -2.29
N PRO A 173 7.05 3.55 -2.48
CA PRO A 173 6.43 3.76 -3.78
C PRO A 173 7.26 4.70 -4.66
N GLN A 174 7.06 4.60 -5.97
CA GLN A 174 7.62 5.52 -6.96
C GLN A 174 6.53 6.46 -7.44
N VAL A 175 6.76 7.78 -7.36
CA VAL A 175 5.75 8.78 -7.69
C VAL A 175 6.21 9.80 -8.73
N PRO A 176 5.28 10.28 -9.58
CA PRO A 176 5.53 11.34 -10.55
C PRO A 176 5.55 12.74 -9.95
N ILE A 177 5.24 12.92 -8.66
CA ILE A 177 5.18 14.25 -8.04
C ILE A 177 6.35 14.42 -7.09
N ASN A 178 7.14 15.48 -7.30
CA ASN A 178 8.13 15.88 -6.31
C ASN A 178 7.44 16.67 -5.18
N ALA A 179 7.00 15.96 -4.14
CA ALA A 179 6.32 16.55 -3.00
C ALA A 179 7.33 17.06 -1.96
N LYS A 180 7.07 18.24 -1.38
CA LYS A 180 7.82 18.71 -0.21
C LYS A 180 7.21 18.13 1.06
N TRP A 181 8.00 17.43 1.84
CA TRP A 181 7.57 16.82 3.10
C TRP A 181 7.93 17.72 4.26
N ILE A 182 7.01 17.88 5.20
CA ILE A 182 7.20 18.62 6.45
C ILE A 182 6.76 17.69 7.58
N VAL A 183 7.73 17.28 8.39
CA VAL A 183 7.48 16.47 9.58
C VAL A 183 7.33 17.40 10.76
N ILE A 184 6.17 17.37 11.41
CA ILE A 184 5.89 18.16 12.62
C ILE A 184 5.97 17.22 13.82
N ASP A 185 6.95 17.48 14.67
CA ASP A 185 7.10 16.74 15.93
C ASP A 185 5.98 17.13 16.91
N SER A 186 5.44 16.14 17.62
CA SER A 186 4.52 16.41 18.71
C SER A 186 5.31 16.87 19.92
N GLU A 187 5.17 18.14 20.32
CA GLU A 187 5.87 18.78 21.46
C GLU A 187 5.67 18.08 22.84
N ASN A 188 4.93 16.98 22.91
CA ASN A 188 4.65 16.23 24.14
C ASN A 188 5.44 14.91 24.21
N ASN A 189 6.75 14.99 24.42
CA ASN A 189 7.56 13.86 24.96
C ASN A 189 7.26 13.61 26.44
N LYS A 190 5.99 13.69 26.85
CA LYS A 190 5.59 13.33 28.22
C LYS A 190 5.52 11.81 28.28
N ALA A 191 6.22 11.23 29.25
CA ALA A 191 6.14 9.81 29.50
C ALA A 191 4.68 9.43 29.78
N LYS A 192 4.16 8.44 29.06
CA LYS A 192 2.80 7.95 29.23
C LYS A 192 2.85 6.72 30.12
N GLU A 193 1.94 6.65 31.08
CA GLU A 193 1.77 5.47 31.92
C GLU A 193 1.06 4.37 31.13
N LEU A 194 1.64 3.17 31.14
CA LEU A 194 1.18 1.99 30.41
C LEU A 194 0.54 0.94 31.32
N ALA A 195 1.21 0.59 32.42
CA ALA A 195 0.79 -0.49 33.31
C ALA A 195 1.37 -0.31 34.71
N VAL A 196 0.80 -1.03 35.68
CA VAL A 196 1.40 -1.21 37.01
C VAL A 196 1.84 -2.67 37.13
N LEU A 197 3.10 -2.88 37.49
CA LEU A 197 3.69 -4.18 37.78
C LEU A 197 3.61 -4.43 39.28
N GLU A 198 3.18 -5.63 39.68
CA GLU A 198 3.20 -6.09 41.07
C GLU A 198 4.23 -7.21 41.23
N LYS A 199 5.21 -7.01 42.11
CA LYS A 199 6.27 -7.98 42.44
C LYS A 199 6.45 -8.03 43.95
N ASN A 200 6.16 -9.18 44.59
CA ASN A 200 6.33 -9.37 46.04
C ASN A 200 5.70 -8.26 46.91
N ASN A 201 4.47 -7.84 46.59
CA ASN A 201 3.76 -6.71 47.22
C ASN A 201 4.40 -5.32 47.03
N GLU A 202 5.42 -5.19 46.17
CA GLU A 202 5.92 -3.91 45.69
C GLU A 202 5.30 -3.58 44.33
N TYR A 203 5.03 -2.29 44.10
CA TYR A 203 4.41 -1.81 42.87
C TYR A 203 5.37 -0.93 42.09
N GLU A 204 5.49 -1.18 40.79
CA GLU A 204 6.24 -0.34 39.85
C GLU A 204 5.32 0.13 38.72
N ILE A 205 5.42 1.39 38.35
CA ILE A 205 4.72 1.91 37.18
C ILE A 205 5.61 1.80 35.94
N LEU A 206 5.08 1.17 34.89
CA LEU A 206 5.71 1.13 33.58
C LEU A 206 5.29 2.35 32.77
N LYS A 207 6.26 3.16 32.38
CA LYS A 207 6.08 4.33 31.54
C LYS A 207 6.80 4.16 30.21
N SER A 208 6.17 4.62 29.13
CA SER A 208 6.80 4.77 27.82
C SER A 208 7.10 6.23 27.54
N SER A 209 8.24 6.48 26.92
CA SER A 209 8.58 7.78 26.36
C SER A 209 9.06 7.57 24.94
N THR A 210 8.47 8.33 24.02
CA THR A 210 8.87 8.29 22.61
C THR A 210 9.54 9.60 22.26
N SER A 211 10.60 9.51 21.46
CA SER A 211 11.30 10.66 20.89
C SER A 211 11.67 10.34 19.44
N GLN A 212 12.37 11.25 18.76
CA GLN A 212 12.79 11.06 17.38
C GLN A 212 13.62 9.77 17.23
N GLY A 213 13.03 8.76 16.57
CA GLY A 213 13.62 7.44 16.35
C GLY A 213 13.70 6.49 17.55
N ASN A 214 13.41 6.93 18.79
CA ASN A 214 13.62 6.14 20.00
C ASN A 214 12.34 5.96 20.81
N LEU A 215 12.09 4.72 21.24
CA LEU A 215 11.05 4.37 22.21
C LEU A 215 11.75 3.77 23.43
N GLN A 216 11.59 4.42 24.57
CA GLN A 216 12.18 4.02 25.83
C GLN A 216 11.09 3.66 26.83
N TYR A 217 11.32 2.58 27.57
CA TYR A 217 10.52 2.19 28.71
C TYR A 217 11.27 2.44 30.00
N GLN A 218 10.57 2.94 31.01
CA GLN A 218 11.11 3.17 32.34
C GLN A 218 10.16 2.57 33.37
N LYS A 219 10.73 1.93 34.38
CA LYS A 219 10.02 1.49 35.57
C LYS A 219 10.33 2.45 36.72
N GLU A 220 9.32 2.86 37.45
CA GLU A 220 9.48 3.69 38.64
C GLU A 220 8.69 3.09 39.80
N PRO A 221 9.23 3.05 41.02
CA PRO A 221 8.48 2.55 42.17
C PRO A 221 7.29 3.48 42.47
N ILE A 222 6.14 2.90 42.82
CA ILE A 222 4.93 3.63 43.19
C ILE A 222 4.40 3.14 44.53
N SER A 223 3.90 4.07 45.36
CA SER A 223 3.37 3.72 46.67
C SER A 223 1.96 3.15 46.58
N GLU A 224 1.63 2.17 47.42
CA GLU A 224 0.28 1.57 47.49
C GLU A 224 -0.82 2.62 47.73
N ASN A 225 -0.53 3.70 48.47
CA ASN A 225 -1.49 4.77 48.73
C ASN A 225 -1.92 5.55 47.46
N GLN A 226 -1.10 5.52 46.41
CA GLN A 226 -1.34 6.23 45.14
C GLN A 226 -2.16 5.40 44.15
N ILE A 227 -2.40 4.14 44.47
CA ILE A 227 -3.12 3.19 43.63
C ILE A 227 -4.42 2.73 44.30
N GLN A 228 -5.41 2.39 43.49
CA GLN A 228 -6.61 1.68 43.92
C GLN A 228 -6.77 0.47 43.00
N ILE A 229 -6.60 -0.71 43.57
CA ILE A 229 -6.65 -1.98 42.84
C ILE A 229 -8.11 -2.42 42.69
N GLU A 230 -8.50 -2.74 41.46
CA GLU A 230 -9.75 -3.40 41.12
C GLU A 230 -9.45 -4.86 40.75
N ASN A 231 -9.55 -5.76 41.74
CA ASN A 231 -9.19 -7.18 41.59
C ASN A 231 -10.03 -7.92 40.53
N GLU A 232 -11.32 -7.59 40.39
CA GLU A 232 -12.18 -8.16 39.34
C GLU A 232 -11.76 -7.71 37.94
N SER A 233 -11.09 -6.54 37.89
CA SER A 233 -10.52 -5.85 36.74
C SER A 233 -9.25 -6.40 36.10
N ASN A 234 -8.40 -7.01 36.94
CA ASN A 234 -6.94 -6.91 36.83
C ASN A 234 -6.47 -5.50 36.43
N SER A 235 -6.97 -4.48 37.14
CA SER A 235 -6.70 -3.09 36.78
C SER A 235 -6.47 -2.21 38.00
N VAL A 236 -5.71 -1.14 37.80
CA VAL A 236 -5.37 -0.14 38.80
C VAL A 236 -5.88 1.22 38.37
N LYS A 237 -6.53 1.93 39.30
CA LYS A 237 -6.77 3.36 39.19
C LYS A 237 -5.66 4.13 39.86
N LEU A 238 -5.00 5.00 39.10
CA LEU A 238 -4.03 5.95 39.64
C LEU A 238 -4.76 7.15 40.24
N LYS A 239 -4.49 7.45 41.52
CA LYS A 239 -4.94 8.69 42.17
C LYS A 239 -3.98 9.81 41.78
N SER A 240 -4.20 10.41 40.61
CA SER A 240 -3.46 11.59 40.15
C SER A 240 -4.39 12.80 40.05
N ASP A 241 -3.88 13.99 40.37
CA ASP A 241 -4.58 15.26 40.70
C ASP A 241 -5.60 15.83 39.69
N SER A 242 -5.88 15.18 38.56
CA SER A 242 -6.82 15.75 37.58
C SER A 242 -7.62 14.76 36.72
N THR A 243 -7.28 13.47 36.69
CA THR A 243 -8.02 12.46 35.92
C THR A 243 -7.79 11.06 36.49
N GLU A 244 -8.87 10.36 36.87
CA GLU A 244 -8.80 8.93 37.17
C GLU A 244 -8.43 8.16 35.90
N LYS A 245 -7.20 7.65 35.82
CA LYS A 245 -6.72 6.83 34.70
C LYS A 245 -6.68 5.37 35.13
N LYS A 246 -7.43 4.53 34.41
CA LYS A 246 -7.45 3.08 34.58
C LYS A 246 -6.28 2.47 33.78
N LEU A 247 -5.45 1.66 34.44
CA LEU A 247 -4.31 0.96 33.86
C LEU A 247 -4.42 -0.55 34.14
N PRO A 248 -3.83 -1.42 33.32
CA PRO A 248 -3.71 -2.84 33.63
C PRO A 248 -2.76 -3.08 34.82
N LEU A 249 -3.11 -4.07 35.64
CA LEU A 249 -2.29 -4.60 36.74
C LEU A 249 -1.63 -5.90 36.29
N LEU A 250 -0.31 -5.89 36.12
CA LEU A 250 0.48 -7.05 35.72
C LEU A 250 1.10 -7.70 36.95
N LYS A 251 0.52 -8.83 37.37
CA LYS A 251 1.05 -9.63 38.48
C LYS A 251 2.20 -10.51 38.01
N GLN A 252 3.36 -10.38 38.64
CA GLN A 252 4.53 -11.20 38.33
C GLN A 252 4.52 -12.51 39.14
N GLU A 253 3.46 -13.29 38.98
CA GLU A 253 3.35 -14.60 39.60
C GLU A 253 4.37 -15.58 38.99
N PRO A 254 4.85 -16.56 39.78
CA PRO A 254 5.73 -17.61 39.29
C PRO A 254 5.11 -18.31 38.08
N TYR A 255 5.91 -18.52 37.03
CA TYR A 255 5.46 -19.24 35.86
C TYR A 255 5.81 -20.73 36.01
N HIS A 256 4.82 -21.60 35.97
CA HIS A 256 4.96 -23.02 36.25
C HIS A 256 5.15 -23.81 34.95
N ILE A 257 6.29 -24.49 34.86
CA ILE A 257 6.69 -25.29 33.69
C ILE A 257 6.92 -26.73 34.12
N SER A 258 6.25 -27.67 33.46
CA SER A 258 6.53 -29.10 33.62
C SER A 258 7.23 -29.63 32.38
N ILE A 259 8.36 -30.30 32.56
CA ILE A 259 9.13 -30.94 31.51
C ILE A 259 8.99 -32.46 31.66
N ARG A 260 8.36 -33.09 30.68
CA ARG A 260 8.15 -34.54 30.61
C ARG A 260 9.02 -35.12 29.51
N THR A 261 9.86 -36.08 29.85
CA THR A 261 10.82 -36.67 28.90
C THR A 261 11.05 -38.15 29.17
N GLU A 262 11.36 -38.88 28.10
CA GLU A 262 11.80 -40.28 28.19
C GLU A 262 13.21 -40.37 28.76
N ASP A 263 13.56 -41.53 29.33
CA ASP A 263 14.89 -41.77 29.90
C ASP A 263 16.03 -41.59 28.87
N SER A 264 15.76 -41.86 27.59
CA SER A 264 16.70 -41.69 26.47
C SER A 264 16.98 -40.21 26.15
N LEU A 265 16.06 -39.30 26.48
CA LEU A 265 16.09 -37.89 26.09
C LEU A 265 16.29 -36.94 27.27
N GLN A 266 16.71 -37.43 28.44
CA GLN A 266 16.96 -36.60 29.63
C GLN A 266 17.93 -35.42 29.38
N ASN A 267 18.86 -35.53 28.43
CA ASN A 267 19.73 -34.41 28.06
C ASN A 267 18.95 -33.22 27.47
N GLN A 268 17.83 -33.48 26.79
CA GLN A 268 16.94 -32.44 26.28
C GLN A 268 16.28 -31.65 27.40
N ALA A 269 15.80 -32.33 28.45
CA ALA A 269 15.25 -31.68 29.63
C ALA A 269 16.27 -30.75 30.30
N LYS A 270 17.55 -31.14 30.37
CA LYS A 270 18.62 -30.28 30.89
C LYS A 270 18.81 -29.00 30.07
N TYR A 271 18.70 -29.07 28.74
CA TYR A 271 18.79 -27.88 27.89
C TYR A 271 17.62 -26.93 28.12
N PHE A 272 16.39 -27.46 28.20
CA PHE A 272 15.22 -26.66 28.53
C PHE A 272 15.32 -26.04 29.93
N GLU A 273 15.72 -26.82 30.94
CA GLU A 273 15.91 -26.35 32.30
C GLU A 273 16.93 -25.20 32.36
N ALA A 274 18.07 -25.36 31.69
CA ALA A 274 19.09 -24.32 31.62
C ALA A 274 18.57 -23.06 30.91
N ALA A 275 17.83 -23.21 29.80
CA ALA A 275 17.24 -22.09 29.08
C ALA A 275 16.21 -21.35 29.94
N PHE A 276 15.28 -22.05 30.59
CA PHE A 276 14.29 -21.41 31.47
C PHE A 276 14.92 -20.77 32.70
N LYS A 277 15.96 -21.36 33.29
CA LYS A 277 16.73 -20.71 34.36
C LYS A 277 17.40 -19.42 33.89
N ALA A 278 17.97 -19.41 32.67
CA ALA A 278 18.55 -18.22 32.09
C ALA A 278 17.48 -17.12 31.84
N ILE A 279 16.30 -17.51 31.36
CA ILE A 279 15.16 -16.60 31.16
C ILE A 279 14.68 -16.02 32.49
N SER A 280 14.54 -16.87 33.52
CA SER A 280 14.13 -16.47 34.86
C SER A 280 15.10 -15.44 35.47
N ALA A 281 16.41 -15.68 35.32
CA ALA A 281 17.45 -14.77 35.79
C ALA A 281 17.45 -13.44 35.01
N TYR A 282 17.32 -13.48 33.68
CA TYR A 282 17.34 -12.29 32.83
C TYR A 282 16.11 -11.37 33.04
N LEU A 283 14.93 -11.97 33.18
CA LEU A 283 13.68 -11.23 33.35
C LEU A 283 13.39 -10.86 34.81
N GLU A 284 14.20 -11.37 35.75
CA GLU A 284 13.98 -11.29 37.19
C GLU A 284 12.56 -11.74 37.60
N ARG A 285 12.05 -12.76 36.89
CA ARG A 285 10.72 -13.35 37.10
C ARG A 285 10.88 -14.80 37.53
N PRO A 286 10.24 -15.25 38.62
CA PRO A 286 10.34 -16.63 39.07
C PRO A 286 9.72 -17.59 38.04
N ILE A 287 10.47 -18.63 37.67
CA ILE A 287 10.00 -19.74 36.85
C ILE A 287 10.23 -21.02 37.66
N ILE A 288 9.14 -21.73 37.98
CA ILE A 288 9.18 -22.98 38.72
C ILE A 288 9.18 -24.11 37.70
N ILE A 289 10.22 -24.94 37.72
CA ILE A 289 10.44 -26.01 36.75
C ILE A 289 10.31 -27.35 37.48
N SER A 290 9.38 -28.19 37.05
CA SER A 290 9.32 -29.60 37.46
C SER A 290 9.78 -30.49 36.31
N ILE A 291 10.62 -31.48 36.60
CA ILE A 291 11.09 -32.47 35.62
C ILE A 291 10.60 -33.83 36.10
N GLU A 292 9.72 -34.44 35.33
CA GLU A 292 8.95 -35.62 35.72
C GLU A 292 8.92 -36.64 34.57
N LYS A 293 8.63 -37.90 34.88
CA LYS A 293 8.55 -38.96 33.85
C LYS A 293 7.21 -38.88 33.11
N LEU A 294 7.13 -39.46 31.91
CA LEU A 294 5.88 -39.45 31.12
C LEU A 294 4.71 -40.16 31.82
N GLU A 295 4.99 -41.15 32.64
CA GLU A 295 3.99 -42.05 33.24
C GLU A 295 3.35 -41.48 34.52
N GLU A 296 3.92 -40.42 35.08
CA GLU A 296 3.40 -39.77 36.29
C GLU A 296 2.18 -38.91 35.95
N SER A 297 1.16 -38.90 36.83
CA SER A 297 -0.05 -38.08 36.62
C SER A 297 0.30 -36.61 36.42
N LEU A 298 -0.32 -35.96 35.43
CA LEU A 298 -0.17 -34.53 35.20
C LEU A 298 -1.19 -33.77 36.07
N ASP A 299 -0.70 -32.95 36.99
CA ASP A 299 -1.53 -31.93 37.63
C ASP A 299 -1.55 -30.69 36.73
N SER A 300 -2.66 -30.50 36.02
CA SER A 300 -2.83 -29.40 35.07
C SER A 300 -3.41 -28.14 35.70
N THR A 301 -3.68 -28.12 37.01
CA THR A 301 -4.44 -27.04 37.65
C THR A 301 -3.64 -25.73 37.80
N GLU A 302 -2.32 -25.82 37.93
CA GLU A 302 -1.40 -24.68 38.06
C GLU A 302 -0.34 -24.63 36.94
N LEU A 303 -0.56 -25.34 35.82
CA LEU A 303 0.46 -25.52 34.78
C LEU A 303 0.32 -24.48 33.66
N ASP A 304 1.31 -23.59 33.51
CA ASP A 304 1.31 -22.58 32.45
C ASP A 304 1.95 -23.05 31.12
N LEU A 305 2.85 -24.04 31.18
CA LEU A 305 3.52 -24.61 30.00
C LEU A 305 3.94 -26.07 30.25
N LEU A 306 3.54 -26.95 29.34
CA LEU A 306 4.06 -28.32 29.27
C LEU A 306 5.12 -28.43 28.18
N VAL A 307 6.28 -28.97 28.52
CA VAL A 307 7.30 -29.38 27.56
C VAL A 307 7.27 -30.91 27.47
N TRP A 308 6.73 -31.41 26.36
CA TRP A 308 6.52 -32.82 26.08
C TRP A 308 7.57 -33.36 25.09
N ILE A 309 8.63 -33.96 25.61
CA ILE A 309 9.77 -34.45 24.81
C ILE A 309 9.60 -35.96 24.61
N SER A 310 8.66 -36.33 23.75
CA SER A 310 8.40 -37.71 23.30
C SER A 310 7.66 -37.70 21.96
N GLU A 311 7.74 -38.81 21.23
CA GLU A 311 6.95 -39.06 20.00
C GLU A 311 5.52 -39.56 20.30
N THR A 312 5.18 -39.80 21.57
CA THR A 312 3.82 -40.20 21.97
C THR A 312 2.83 -39.05 21.89
N GLU A 313 1.54 -39.39 21.82
CA GLU A 313 0.46 -38.40 21.82
C GLU A 313 0.53 -37.47 23.03
N ILE A 314 0.24 -36.20 22.79
CA ILE A 314 0.26 -35.13 23.78
C ILE A 314 -0.95 -35.32 24.72
N PRO A 315 -0.79 -35.09 26.04
CA PRO A 315 -1.92 -35.11 26.98
C PRO A 315 -3.03 -34.12 26.57
N ALA A 316 -4.28 -34.54 26.73
CA ALA A 316 -5.43 -33.64 26.60
C ALA A 316 -5.49 -32.67 27.80
N ASN A 317 -6.11 -31.49 27.62
CA ASN A 317 -6.33 -30.45 28.63
C ASN A 317 -5.07 -29.66 29.07
N VAL A 318 -4.24 -29.26 28.12
CA VAL A 318 -3.13 -28.33 28.41
C VAL A 318 -3.24 -27.10 27.52
N ASP A 319 -3.20 -25.93 28.16
CA ASP A 319 -3.37 -24.65 27.47
C ASP A 319 -2.20 -24.29 26.57
N LYS A 320 -0.95 -24.61 26.97
CA LYS A 320 0.26 -24.32 26.20
C LYS A 320 1.23 -25.49 26.23
N VAL A 321 1.68 -25.95 25.06
CA VAL A 321 2.53 -27.15 24.94
C VAL A 321 3.67 -26.93 23.94
N ILE A 322 4.88 -27.38 24.29
CA ILE A 322 5.97 -27.61 23.33
C ILE A 322 6.14 -29.12 23.18
N HIS A 323 6.04 -29.66 21.97
CA HIS A 323 6.17 -31.10 21.71
C HIS A 323 7.23 -31.41 20.66
N LEU A 324 7.84 -32.59 20.73
CA LEU A 324 8.83 -33.05 19.75
C LEU A 324 8.13 -33.49 18.46
N LYS A 325 8.42 -32.81 17.34
CA LYS A 325 7.95 -33.18 16.01
C LYS A 325 9.01 -32.80 14.98
N PRO A 326 9.89 -33.75 14.62
CA PRO A 326 11.03 -33.45 13.76
C PRO A 326 10.63 -32.86 12.40
N ASP A 327 11.28 -31.77 11.98
CA ASP A 327 11.08 -31.13 10.67
C ASP A 327 12.42 -30.66 10.11
N SER A 328 12.98 -31.46 9.19
CA SER A 328 14.28 -31.18 8.54
C SER A 328 14.27 -29.97 7.61
N TYR A 329 13.10 -29.41 7.29
CA TYR A 329 12.98 -28.21 6.44
C TYR A 329 12.82 -26.93 7.26
N SER A 330 12.95 -27.03 8.59
CA SER A 330 12.75 -25.91 9.50
C SER A 330 13.99 -25.08 9.74
N ASP A 331 13.94 -23.79 9.37
CA ASP A 331 14.98 -22.83 9.76
C ASP A 331 14.94 -22.47 11.27
N LYS A 332 13.80 -22.70 11.95
CA LYS A 332 13.61 -22.39 13.38
C LYS A 332 13.52 -23.65 14.22
N LEU A 333 14.01 -23.62 15.46
CA LEU A 333 13.85 -24.75 16.38
C LEU A 333 12.43 -24.89 16.92
N LEU A 334 11.76 -23.77 17.20
CA LEU A 334 10.39 -23.74 17.70
C LEU A 334 9.45 -23.07 16.69
N LYS A 335 8.35 -23.74 16.37
CA LYS A 335 7.30 -23.25 15.46
C LYS A 335 5.93 -23.40 16.11
N SER A 336 5.06 -22.40 15.99
CA SER A 336 3.65 -22.54 16.39
C SER A 336 2.89 -23.37 15.35
N GLU A 337 2.05 -24.28 15.81
CA GLU A 337 1.17 -25.08 14.96
C GLU A 337 -0.17 -24.33 14.78
N ASN A 338 -0.49 -23.89 13.56
CA ASN A 338 -1.78 -23.31 13.19
C ASN A 338 -2.29 -22.14 14.07
N ASN A 339 -1.39 -21.29 14.59
CA ASN A 339 -1.72 -20.21 15.56
C ASN A 339 -2.39 -20.72 16.85
N THR A 340 -2.20 -21.99 17.19
CA THR A 340 -2.59 -22.53 18.50
C THR A 340 -1.45 -22.34 19.49
N SER A 341 -1.76 -22.48 20.79
CA SER A 341 -0.77 -22.52 21.87
C SER A 341 0.08 -23.81 21.89
N VAL A 342 0.07 -24.57 20.81
CA VAL A 342 0.89 -25.76 20.59
C VAL A 342 2.08 -25.38 19.71
N TYR A 343 3.27 -25.74 20.19
CA TYR A 343 4.54 -25.45 19.57
C TYR A 343 5.28 -26.75 19.29
N GLN A 344 5.91 -26.81 18.13
CA GLN A 344 6.72 -27.91 17.65
C GLN A 344 8.20 -27.62 17.90
N LEU A 345 8.92 -28.59 18.46
CA LEU A 345 10.37 -28.67 18.46
C LEU A 345 10.83 -29.46 17.22
N ALA A 346 11.43 -28.75 16.27
CA ALA A 346 11.77 -29.28 14.94
C ALA A 346 13.02 -30.18 14.92
N GLU A 347 13.95 -29.99 15.87
CA GLU A 347 15.19 -30.76 15.97
C GLU A 347 15.55 -30.94 17.45
N LEU A 348 16.27 -32.02 17.76
CA LEU A 348 16.82 -32.21 19.10
C LEU A 348 17.86 -31.13 19.41
N LEU A 349 17.84 -30.65 20.65
CA LEU A 349 18.71 -29.58 21.12
C LEU A 349 20.14 -30.06 21.31
N ASN A 350 21.08 -29.21 20.92
CA ASN A 350 22.51 -29.34 21.15
C ASN A 350 23.13 -27.94 21.33
N PRO A 351 24.38 -27.82 21.80
CA PRO A 351 24.97 -26.52 22.10
C PRO A 351 25.09 -25.58 20.89
N GLU A 352 25.20 -26.13 19.68
CA GLU A 352 25.36 -25.36 18.43
C GLU A 352 24.01 -24.78 17.98
N ASN A 353 22.99 -25.62 17.83
CA ASN A 353 21.69 -25.18 17.32
C ASN A 353 20.94 -24.27 18.29
N ILE A 354 21.14 -24.42 19.61
CA ILE A 354 20.54 -23.54 20.61
C ILE A 354 20.96 -22.08 20.37
N ILE A 355 22.22 -21.85 20.00
CA ILE A 355 22.79 -20.52 19.77
C ILE A 355 22.43 -20.05 18.35
N ASP A 356 22.76 -20.85 17.34
CA ASP A 356 22.62 -20.43 15.94
C ASP A 356 21.17 -20.19 15.51
N LYS A 357 20.22 -20.91 16.15
CA LYS A 357 18.79 -20.79 15.87
C LYS A 357 18.02 -20.04 16.97
N TYR A 358 18.70 -19.28 17.84
CA TYR A 358 18.09 -18.38 18.84
C TYR A 358 16.99 -19.05 19.67
N PHE A 359 17.31 -20.21 20.26
CA PHE A 359 16.33 -21.03 20.97
C PHE A 359 15.74 -20.31 22.19
N VAL A 360 16.58 -19.63 22.96
CA VAL A 360 16.16 -18.96 24.21
C VAL A 360 15.23 -17.78 23.90
N GLU A 361 15.53 -17.01 22.85
CA GLU A 361 14.71 -15.89 22.37
C GLU A 361 13.35 -16.38 21.85
N SER A 362 13.35 -17.55 21.20
CA SER A 362 12.12 -18.21 20.76
C SER A 362 11.26 -18.63 21.97
N LEU A 363 11.87 -19.16 23.03
CA LEU A 363 11.15 -19.48 24.27
C LEU A 363 10.57 -18.24 24.96
N ILE A 364 11.33 -17.13 25.05
CA ILE A 364 10.81 -15.86 25.60
C ILE A 364 9.55 -15.42 24.85
N THR A 365 9.55 -15.56 23.53
CA THR A 365 8.39 -15.23 22.68
C THR A 365 7.18 -16.12 22.98
N ILE A 366 7.39 -17.40 23.28
CA ILE A 366 6.33 -18.38 23.59
C ILE A 366 5.72 -18.14 24.98
N LEU A 367 6.55 -17.75 25.95
CA LEU A 367 6.10 -17.44 27.30
C LEU A 367 5.16 -16.23 27.31
N ASP A 368 5.41 -15.23 26.45
CA ASP A 368 4.59 -14.01 26.22
C ASP A 368 4.09 -13.35 27.52
N PHE A 369 5.02 -13.13 28.46
CA PHE A 369 4.75 -12.61 29.82
C PHE A 369 4.00 -11.28 29.90
N ASN A 370 3.92 -10.54 28.79
CA ASN A 370 3.36 -9.20 28.70
C ASN A 370 2.22 -9.11 27.66
N ALA A 371 1.54 -10.23 27.38
CA ALA A 371 0.46 -10.29 26.39
C ALA A 371 -0.61 -9.20 26.59
N GLU A 372 -0.97 -8.91 27.85
CA GLU A 372 -2.01 -7.92 28.23
C GLU A 372 -1.71 -6.49 27.77
N ILE A 373 -0.44 -6.11 27.66
CA ILE A 373 -0.04 -4.74 27.28
C ILE A 373 0.41 -4.64 25.82
N LYS A 374 0.49 -5.75 25.09
CA LYS A 374 1.05 -5.81 23.75
C LYS A 374 0.34 -4.89 22.76
N GLU A 375 -0.99 -4.86 22.80
CA GLU A 375 -1.80 -3.96 21.96
C GLU A 375 -1.57 -2.49 22.33
N THR A 376 -1.57 -2.19 23.64
CA THR A 376 -1.32 -0.83 24.14
C THR A 376 0.08 -0.33 23.78
N LEU A 377 1.09 -1.20 23.80
CA LEU A 377 2.47 -0.90 23.39
C LEU A 377 2.55 -0.54 21.91
N VAL A 378 1.81 -1.27 21.06
CA VAL A 378 1.73 -0.97 19.63
C VAL A 378 1.01 0.37 19.43
N GLU A 379 -0.11 0.62 20.09
CA GLU A 379 -0.79 1.92 19.94
C GLU A 379 0.04 3.11 20.42
N ASP A 380 0.92 2.90 21.40
CA ASP A 380 1.73 3.96 21.97
C ASP A 380 3.07 4.21 21.26
N ASP A 381 3.48 3.32 20.36
CA ASP A 381 4.70 3.47 19.59
C ASP A 381 4.56 4.59 18.53
N ASN A 382 4.84 5.80 19.00
CA ASN A 382 4.76 7.04 18.24
C ASN A 382 6.10 7.42 17.62
N ARG A 383 7.00 6.45 17.35
CA ARG A 383 8.34 6.76 16.82
C ARG A 383 8.21 7.48 15.48
N VAL A 384 8.99 8.53 15.32
CA VAL A 384 9.02 9.35 14.11
C VAL A 384 10.25 9.03 13.28
N VAL A 385 10.08 8.94 11.96
CA VAL A 385 11.18 8.76 11.00
C VAL A 385 11.70 10.08 10.46
N ALA A 386 12.93 10.07 9.97
CA ALA A 386 13.50 11.22 9.28
C ALA A 386 12.80 11.49 7.92
N GLU A 387 12.83 12.74 7.45
CA GLU A 387 12.15 13.17 6.22
C GLU A 387 12.62 12.38 4.99
N ASN A 388 13.90 12.01 4.93
CA ASN A 388 14.50 11.22 3.85
C ASN A 388 14.01 9.76 3.81
N GLU A 389 13.60 9.20 4.95
CA GLU A 389 13.08 7.84 5.04
C GLU A 389 11.60 7.77 4.64
N LEU A 390 10.86 8.83 4.95
CA LEU A 390 9.44 8.99 4.64
C LEU A 390 9.19 9.24 3.14
N LYS A 391 10.07 10.02 2.50
CA LYS A 391 9.95 10.43 1.10
C LYS A 391 9.83 9.23 0.14
N PRO A 392 8.84 9.23 -0.76
CA PRO A 392 8.77 8.26 -1.84
C PRO A 392 9.87 8.52 -2.87
N VAL A 393 10.11 7.54 -3.73
CA VAL A 393 11.10 7.69 -4.80
C VAL A 393 10.49 8.53 -5.93
N PHE A 394 11.06 9.69 -6.19
CA PHE A 394 10.60 10.55 -7.28
C PHE A 394 11.07 10.01 -8.64
N ASN A 395 10.14 9.85 -9.57
CA ASN A 395 10.41 9.41 -10.94
C ASN A 395 10.08 10.54 -11.94
N GLN A 396 11.14 11.12 -12.52
CA GLN A 396 11.05 12.23 -13.46
C GLN A 396 10.33 11.86 -14.78
N ASP A 397 10.45 10.63 -15.24
CA ASP A 397 9.81 10.20 -16.49
C ASP A 397 8.30 10.08 -16.31
N LEU A 398 7.85 9.62 -15.14
CA LEU A 398 6.43 9.62 -14.78
C LEU A 398 5.88 11.04 -14.61
N ASP A 399 6.66 12.00 -14.09
CA ASP A 399 6.24 13.42 -13.99
C ASP A 399 5.97 14.03 -15.37
N LYS A 400 6.87 13.80 -16.33
CA LYS A 400 6.70 14.24 -17.71
C LYS A 400 5.41 13.69 -18.31
N GLN A 401 5.12 12.39 -18.12
CA GLN A 401 3.89 11.79 -18.62
C GLN A 401 2.64 12.36 -17.94
N ARG A 402 2.70 12.65 -16.63
CA ARG A 402 1.59 13.22 -15.86
C ARG A 402 1.25 14.65 -16.31
N LYS A 403 2.21 15.51 -16.60
CA LYS A 403 1.92 16.91 -17.00
C LYS A 403 1.22 17.03 -18.35
N LEU A 404 1.27 15.98 -19.16
CA LEU A 404 0.69 15.94 -20.49
C LEU A 404 -0.75 15.43 -20.40
N SER A 405 -1.73 16.26 -20.78
CA SER A 405 -3.08 15.79 -21.10
C SER A 405 -3.07 15.37 -22.56
N LYS A 406 -3.43 14.11 -22.84
CA LYS A 406 -3.58 13.60 -24.20
C LYS A 406 -5.03 13.78 -24.61
N SER A 407 -5.31 14.75 -25.48
CA SER A 407 -6.61 14.87 -26.14
C SER A 407 -6.55 14.17 -27.49
N SER A 408 -7.45 13.21 -27.72
CA SER A 408 -7.50 12.43 -28.97
C SER A 408 -8.16 13.24 -30.09
N PHE A 409 -7.53 13.25 -31.26
CA PHE A 409 -8.08 13.93 -32.45
C PHE A 409 -9.07 13.03 -33.24
N ILE A 410 -9.31 11.79 -32.81
CA ILE A 410 -10.21 10.84 -33.49
C ILE A 410 -11.61 11.41 -33.78
N PRO A 411 -12.31 12.10 -32.84
CA PRO A 411 -13.67 12.57 -33.10
C PRO A 411 -13.75 13.55 -34.29
N TRP A 412 -12.78 14.46 -34.40
CA TRP A 412 -12.70 15.41 -35.51
C TRP A 412 -12.35 14.72 -36.82
N LEU A 413 -11.46 13.72 -36.80
CA LEU A 413 -11.14 12.93 -37.98
C LEU A 413 -12.32 12.12 -38.49
N LEU A 414 -13.15 11.58 -37.59
CA LEU A 414 -14.36 10.85 -37.98
C LEU A 414 -15.39 11.77 -38.64
N VAL A 415 -15.59 12.97 -38.10
CA VAL A 415 -16.45 13.99 -38.73
C VAL A 415 -15.91 14.39 -40.10
N PHE A 416 -14.60 14.62 -40.20
CA PHE A 416 -13.94 14.93 -41.46
C PHE A 416 -14.10 13.79 -42.49
N LEU A 417 -13.87 12.55 -42.08
CA LEU A 417 -14.06 11.36 -42.92
C LEU A 417 -15.50 11.25 -43.42
N PHE A 418 -16.48 11.46 -42.54
CA PHE A 418 -17.90 11.45 -42.91
C PHE A 418 -18.23 12.52 -43.94
N LEU A 419 -17.70 13.74 -43.77
CA LEU A 419 -17.87 14.83 -44.74
C LEU A 419 -17.25 14.48 -46.09
N LEU A 420 -16.05 13.87 -46.11
CA LEU A 420 -15.41 13.41 -47.34
C LEU A 420 -16.29 12.39 -48.10
N PHE A 421 -16.94 11.44 -47.40
CA PHE A 421 -17.85 10.49 -48.03
C PHE A 421 -19.10 11.16 -48.61
N ILE A 422 -19.67 12.16 -47.95
CA ILE A 422 -20.82 12.92 -48.47
C ILE A 422 -20.44 13.66 -49.75
N VAL A 423 -19.31 14.38 -49.73
CA VAL A 423 -18.80 15.12 -50.89
C VAL A 423 -18.48 14.17 -52.04
N GLU A 424 -17.94 12.99 -51.74
CA GLU A 424 -17.65 11.95 -52.74
C GLU A 424 -18.93 11.46 -53.39
N ARG A 425 -19.95 11.21 -52.58
CA ARG A 425 -21.25 10.74 -53.04
C ARG A 425 -21.96 11.76 -53.92
N ILE A 426 -21.83 13.05 -53.63
CA ILE A 426 -22.44 14.14 -54.42
C ILE A 426 -21.71 14.29 -55.76
N LEU A 427 -20.37 14.34 -55.73
CA LEU A 427 -19.55 14.51 -56.94
C LEU A 427 -19.64 13.31 -57.88
N SER A 428 -19.71 12.09 -57.34
CA SER A 428 -19.89 10.87 -58.13
C SER A 428 -21.26 10.80 -58.81
N ARG A 429 -22.31 11.36 -58.20
CA ARG A 429 -23.66 11.40 -58.79
C ARG A 429 -23.73 12.33 -60.01
N ASN A 430 -23.01 13.45 -59.96
CA ASN A 430 -22.92 14.41 -61.08
C ASN A 430 -22.06 13.90 -62.25
N ARG A 431 -21.45 12.71 -62.15
CA ARG A 431 -20.66 12.06 -63.21
C ARG A 431 -21.52 11.30 -64.24
N VAL A 432 -22.78 11.01 -63.91
CA VAL A 432 -23.65 10.11 -64.69
C VAL A 432 -24.61 10.88 -65.62
N GLN A 433 -24.51 12.21 -65.70
CA GLN A 433 -25.28 13.03 -66.64
C GLN A 433 -24.42 13.52 -67.80
#